data_AF-A0A0U1CX10-F1
#
_entry.id   AF-A0A0U1CX10-F1
#
_cell.length_a   1.000
_cell.length_b   1.000
_cell.length_c   1.000
_cell.angle_alpha   90.00
_cell.angle_beta   90.00
_cell.angle_gamma   90.00
#
_symmetry.space_group_name_H-M   'P 1'
#
loop_
_entity.id
_entity.type
_entity.pdbx_description
1 polymer ?
#
loop_
_entity_poly.entity_id
_entity_poly.type
_entity_poly.pdbx_seq_one_letter_code
_entity_poly.pdbx_strand_id
1 'polypeptide(L)'
;MAAGMVPPLAMALASTLRPGLFTEPERENGRAAWLLGASFISEGAIPFAAADPLRVIPSMMLGGAVTGGLVMAFDVTLKAPHGGIFVFFAIGNLLWFLIALAAGTVVAALAVITAKQFAKPTVTTPETPALATT
;
A
#
# COMPACT_ATOMS: atom_id res chain seq x y z
N MET A 1 -2.46 -11.14 -8.89
CA MET A 1 -1.23 -10.70 -8.19
C MET A 1 -1.09 -9.18 -8.17
N ALA A 2 -0.88 -8.48 -9.30
CA ALA A 2 -0.51 -7.05 -9.33
C ALA A 2 -1.31 -6.14 -8.36
N ALA A 3 -2.65 -6.23 -8.35
CA ALA A 3 -3.49 -5.40 -7.49
C ALA A 3 -3.23 -5.60 -5.97
N GLY A 4 -2.86 -6.80 -5.51
CA GLY A 4 -2.55 -7.04 -4.10
C GLY A 4 -1.16 -6.55 -3.67
N MET A 5 -0.31 -6.14 -4.62
CA MET A 5 0.94 -5.43 -4.30
C MET A 5 0.70 -3.94 -4.01
N VAL A 6 -0.43 -3.39 -4.46
CA VAL A 6 -0.76 -1.96 -4.34
C VAL A 6 -0.82 -1.50 -2.89
N PRO A 7 -1.49 -2.20 -1.94
CA PRO A 7 -1.63 -1.69 -0.58
C PRO A 7 -0.31 -1.36 0.14
N PRO A 8 0.64 -2.31 0.30
CA PRO A 8 1.91 -2.02 0.98
C PRO A 8 2.76 -0.99 0.21
N LEU A 9 2.80 -1.04 -1.13
CA LEU A 9 3.56 -0.08 -1.93
C LEU A 9 2.98 1.34 -1.83
N ALA A 10 1.66 1.47 -1.84
CA ALA A 10 0.99 2.76 -1.74
C ALA A 10 1.18 3.37 -0.34
N MET A 11 1.14 2.57 0.72
CA MET A 11 1.43 3.06 2.07
C MET A 11 2.89 3.48 2.22
N ALA A 12 3.83 2.69 1.69
CA ALA A 12 5.25 3.04 1.65
C ALA A 12 5.50 4.35 0.89
N LEU A 13 4.84 4.54 -0.25
CA LEU A 13 4.91 5.77 -1.04
C LEU A 13 4.26 6.95 -0.30
N ALA A 14 3.09 6.75 0.30
CA ALA A 14 2.38 7.81 1.00
C ALA A 14 3.15 8.30 2.23
N SER A 15 3.70 7.38 3.03
CA SER A 15 4.48 7.72 4.23
C SER A 15 5.83 8.35 3.92
N THR A 16 6.39 8.08 2.74
CA THR A 16 7.64 8.73 2.27
C THR A 16 7.38 10.12 1.70
N LEU A 17 6.30 10.32 0.94
CA LEU A 17 5.96 11.63 0.35
C LEU A 17 5.41 12.64 1.35
N ARG A 18 4.60 12.18 2.32
CA ARG A 18 3.97 13.04 3.32
C ARG A 18 4.15 12.47 4.74
N PRO A 19 5.38 12.41 5.26
CA PRO A 19 5.66 11.80 6.56
C PRO A 19 4.90 12.45 7.72
N GLY A 20 4.57 13.73 7.64
CA GLY A 20 3.80 14.44 8.68
C GLY A 20 2.33 14.00 8.82
N LEU A 21 1.81 13.18 7.91
CA LEU A 21 0.49 12.57 8.01
C LEU A 21 0.51 11.20 8.71
N PHE A 22 1.69 10.70 9.08
CA PHE A 22 1.89 9.36 9.60
C PHE A 22 2.65 9.41 10.92
N THR A 23 2.26 8.55 11.85
CA THR A 23 2.95 8.32 13.12
C THR A 23 4.34 7.71 12.89
N GLU A 24 5.20 7.78 13.89
CA GLU A 24 6.53 7.18 13.80
C GLU A 24 6.49 5.66 13.51
N PRO A 25 5.65 4.84 14.18
CA PRO A 25 5.49 3.43 13.83
C PRO A 25 4.99 3.20 12.40
N GLU A 26 4.05 4.01 11.91
CA GLU A 26 3.58 3.93 10.52
C GLU A 26 4.72 4.22 9.53
N ARG A 27 5.61 5.17 9.85
CA ARG A 27 6.74 5.51 8.98
C ARG A 27 7.80 4.40 8.95
N GLU A 28 8.05 3.74 10.07
CA GLU A 28 8.93 2.57 10.13
C GLU A 28 8.35 1.39 9.35
N ASN A 29 7.07 1.09 9.56
CA ASN A 29 6.35 0.08 8.79
C ASN A 29 6.35 0.41 7.29
N GLY A 30 6.25 1.69 6.92
CA GLY A 30 6.32 2.15 5.53
C GLY A 30 7.65 1.86 4.85
N ARG A 31 8.77 1.89 5.59
CA ARG A 31 10.09 1.51 5.04
C ARG A 31 10.14 0.03 4.71
N ALA A 32 9.64 -0.83 5.60
CA ALA A 32 9.56 -2.27 5.37
C ALA A 32 8.57 -2.60 4.24
N ALA A 33 7.45 -1.86 4.17
CA ALA A 33 6.37 -2.09 3.21
C ALA A 33 6.81 -1.99 1.73
N TRP A 34 7.90 -1.27 1.42
CA TRP A 34 8.50 -1.31 0.08
C TRP A 34 8.89 -2.72 -0.36
N LEU A 35 9.66 -3.43 0.48
CA LEU A 35 10.15 -4.76 0.18
C LEU A 35 9.03 -5.80 0.25
N LEU A 36 8.15 -5.68 1.25
CA LEU A 36 7.00 -6.56 1.39
C LEU A 36 6.08 -6.43 0.17
N GLY A 37 5.75 -5.20 -0.23
CA GLY A 37 4.92 -4.95 -1.40
C GLY A 37 5.56 -5.41 -2.71
N ALA A 38 6.86 -5.18 -2.89
CA ALA A 38 7.61 -5.71 -4.03
C ALA A 38 7.60 -7.25 -4.08
N SER A 39 7.49 -7.92 -2.93
CA SER A 39 7.40 -9.38 -2.78
C SER A 39 5.97 -9.95 -2.86
N PHE A 40 4.94 -9.11 -3.08
CA PHE A 40 3.52 -9.48 -2.97
C PHE A 40 3.10 -9.94 -1.56
N ILE A 41 3.70 -9.35 -0.52
CA ILE A 41 3.31 -9.52 0.87
C ILE A 41 2.43 -8.33 1.25
N SER A 42 1.12 -8.53 1.17
CA SER A 42 0.09 -7.49 1.38
C SER A 42 -0.06 -7.07 2.86
N GLU A 43 0.44 -7.89 3.77
CA GLU A 43 0.39 -7.74 5.23
C GLU A 43 1.10 -6.46 5.69
N GLY A 44 2.07 -5.95 4.91
CA GLY A 44 2.72 -4.67 5.18
C GLY A 44 1.77 -3.47 5.25
N ALA A 45 0.55 -3.60 4.74
CA ALA A 45 -0.49 -2.58 4.84
C ALA A 45 -1.41 -2.73 6.07
N ILE A 46 -1.43 -3.88 6.74
CA ILE A 46 -2.33 -4.15 7.88
C ILE A 46 -2.16 -3.12 9.01
N PRO A 47 -0.94 -2.74 9.44
CA PRO A 47 -0.78 -1.76 10.52
C PRO A 47 -1.42 -0.41 10.19
N PHE A 48 -1.37 0.01 8.91
CA PHE A 48 -1.97 1.26 8.46
C PHE A 48 -3.49 1.18 8.39
N ALA A 49 -4.03 0.08 7.86
CA ALA A 49 -5.47 -0.14 7.79
C ALA A 49 -6.09 -0.31 9.18
N ALA A 50 -5.36 -0.87 10.14
CA ALA A 50 -5.78 -0.94 11.54
C ALA A 50 -5.82 0.44 12.20
N ALA A 51 -4.87 1.32 11.87
CA ALA A 51 -4.81 2.67 12.42
C ALA A 51 -5.86 3.63 11.82
N ASP A 52 -6.11 3.55 10.50
CA ASP A 52 -7.05 4.44 9.81
C ASP A 52 -7.86 3.70 8.72
N PRO A 53 -8.77 2.78 9.12
CA PRO A 53 -9.46 1.87 8.19
C PRO A 53 -10.32 2.61 7.17
N LEU A 54 -11.02 3.66 7.61
CA LEU A 54 -11.97 4.41 6.79
C LEU A 54 -11.29 5.18 5.65
N ARG A 55 -10.02 5.55 5.81
CA ARG A 55 -9.27 6.29 4.78
C ARG A 55 -8.35 5.37 3.97
N VAL A 56 -7.74 4.39 4.62
CA VAL A 56 -6.80 3.47 3.97
C VAL A 56 -7.55 2.50 3.05
N ILE A 57 -8.57 1.79 3.54
CA ILE A 57 -9.21 0.70 2.77
C ILE A 57 -9.81 1.22 1.45
N PRO A 58 -10.63 2.30 1.42
CA PRO A 58 -11.19 2.79 0.16
C PRO A 58 -10.13 3.30 -0.82
N SER A 59 -9.07 3.92 -0.31
CA SER A 59 -7.94 4.38 -1.14
C SER A 59 -7.22 3.22 -1.81
N MET A 60 -7.03 2.11 -1.09
CA MET A 60 -6.41 0.90 -1.63
C MET A 60 -7.33 0.19 -2.63
N MET A 61 -8.64 0.15 -2.37
CA MET A 61 -9.62 -0.37 -3.33
C MET A 61 -9.56 0.38 -4.66
N LEU A 62 -9.46 1.71 -4.61
CA LEU A 62 -9.36 2.55 -5.81
C LEU A 62 -8.08 2.22 -6.61
N GLY A 63 -6.92 2.19 -5.97
CA GLY A 63 -5.67 1.83 -6.66
C GLY A 63 -5.66 0.39 -7.18
N GLY A 64 -6.21 -0.55 -6.41
CA GLY A 64 -6.37 -1.95 -6.82
C GLY A 64 -7.27 -2.11 -8.04
N ALA A 65 -8.37 -1.35 -8.10
CA ALA A 65 -9.26 -1.31 -9.26
C ALA A 65 -8.55 -0.78 -10.52
N VAL A 66 -7.73 0.27 -10.37
CA VAL A 66 -6.92 0.82 -11.48
C VAL A 66 -5.91 -0.21 -11.98
N THR A 67 -5.13 -0.82 -11.08
CA THR A 67 -4.16 -1.86 -11.47
C THR A 67 -4.85 -3.06 -12.10
N GLY A 68 -5.96 -3.53 -11.54
CA GLY A 68 -6.74 -4.64 -12.09
C GLY A 68 -7.27 -4.35 -13.49
N GLY A 69 -7.86 -3.16 -13.69
CA GLY A 69 -8.39 -2.73 -14.98
C GLY A 69 -7.29 -2.63 -16.04
N LEU A 70 -6.13 -2.05 -15.72
CA LEU A 70 -5.00 -1.95 -16.65
C LEU A 70 -4.40 -3.32 -16.98
N VAL A 71 -4.28 -4.21 -16.00
CA VAL A 71 -3.79 -5.59 -16.21
C VAL A 71 -4.71 -6.35 -17.16
N MET A 72 -6.03 -6.21 -17.02
CA MET A 72 -6.99 -6.82 -17.95
C MET A 72 -6.95 -6.16 -19.34
N ALA A 73 -6.83 -4.83 -19.40
CA ALA A 73 -6.82 -4.10 -20.66
C ALA A 73 -5.59 -4.39 -21.53
N PHE A 74 -4.43 -4.66 -20.91
CA PHE A 74 -3.18 -4.93 -21.61
C PHE A 74 -2.79 -6.42 -21.65
N ASP A 75 -3.74 -7.30 -21.34
CA ASP A 75 -3.55 -8.77 -21.37
C ASP A 75 -2.28 -9.21 -20.60
N VAL A 76 -2.08 -8.66 -19.41
CA VAL A 76 -0.94 -8.99 -18.57
C VAL A 76 -1.18 -10.34 -17.91
N THR A 77 -0.30 -11.31 -18.18
CA THR A 77 -0.41 -12.68 -17.69
C THR A 77 0.67 -13.01 -16.66
N LEU A 78 0.39 -13.95 -15.75
CA LEU A 78 1.34 -14.41 -14.75
C LEU A 78 1.22 -15.94 -14.61
N LYS A 79 2.31 -16.66 -14.84
CA LYS A 79 2.36 -18.12 -14.70
C LYS A 79 2.76 -18.59 -13.29
N ALA A 80 3.41 -17.73 -12.51
CA ALA A 80 3.77 -18.02 -11.13
C ALA A 80 2.56 -17.79 -10.19
N PRO A 81 2.41 -18.59 -9.11
CA PRO A 81 1.30 -18.42 -8.16
C PRO A 81 1.39 -17.09 -7.38
N HIS A 82 2.58 -16.76 -6.88
CA HIS A 82 2.89 -15.51 -6.20
C HIS A 82 4.42 -15.34 -6.11
N GLY A 83 4.89 -14.11 -5.96
CA GLY A 83 6.33 -13.80 -5.84
C GLY A 83 6.68 -12.33 -6.13
N GLY A 84 5.67 -11.50 -6.41
CA GLY A 84 5.85 -10.08 -6.64
C GLY A 84 6.64 -9.77 -7.90
N ILE A 85 7.49 -8.76 -7.84
CA ILE A 85 8.33 -8.34 -8.97
C ILE A 85 9.48 -9.32 -9.24
N PHE A 86 9.82 -10.17 -8.26
CA PHE A 86 10.95 -11.10 -8.34
C PHE A 86 10.70 -12.29 -9.28
N VAL A 87 9.44 -12.56 -9.62
CA VAL A 87 9.06 -13.58 -10.61
C VAL A 87 8.89 -12.99 -12.02
N PHE A 88 9.61 -11.91 -12.35
CA PHE A 88 9.47 -11.17 -13.62
C PHE A 88 9.58 -12.05 -14.88
N PHE A 89 10.37 -13.13 -14.84
CA PHE A 89 10.52 -14.09 -15.94
C PHE A 89 9.24 -14.90 -16.23
N ALA A 90 8.31 -14.94 -15.29
CA ALA A 90 7.01 -15.60 -15.41
C ALA A 90 5.86 -14.62 -15.70
N ILE A 91 6.15 -13.32 -15.91
CA ILE A 91 5.19 -12.26 -16.22
C ILE A 91 5.15 -12.02 -17.74
N GLY A 92 4.00 -12.23 -18.35
CA GLY A 92 3.73 -11.78 -19.73
C GLY A 92 3.41 -10.28 -19.74
N ASN A 93 3.86 -9.56 -20.77
CA ASN A 93 3.70 -8.10 -20.88
C ASN A 93 4.25 -7.34 -19.66
N LEU A 94 5.48 -7.69 -19.23
CA LEU A 94 6.14 -7.14 -18.04
C LEU A 94 6.12 -5.60 -17.97
N LEU A 95 6.31 -4.91 -19.09
CA LEU A 95 6.26 -3.45 -19.12
C LEU A 95 4.89 -2.93 -18.69
N TRP A 96 3.81 -3.50 -19.24
CA TRP A 96 2.44 -3.15 -18.87
C TRP A 96 2.10 -3.55 -17.44
N PHE A 97 2.66 -4.66 -16.95
CA PHE A 97 2.56 -5.03 -15.53
C PHE A 97 3.14 -3.94 -14.62
N LEU A 98 4.34 -3.44 -14.92
CA LEU A 98 4.99 -2.40 -14.13
C LEU A 98 4.23 -1.07 -14.20
N ILE A 99 3.75 -0.70 -15.39
CA ILE A 99 2.93 0.51 -15.58
C ILE A 99 1.61 0.40 -14.80
N ALA A 100 0.92 -0.73 -14.89
CA ALA A 100 -0.34 -0.95 -14.18
C ALA A 100 -0.16 -0.92 -12.66
N LEU A 101 0.92 -1.54 -12.15
CA LEU A 101 1.28 -1.54 -10.74
C LEU A 101 1.62 -0.14 -10.25
N ALA A 102 2.47 0.59 -10.99
CA ALA A 102 2.86 1.95 -10.65
C ALA A 102 1.65 2.89 -10.66
N ALA A 103 0.79 2.80 -11.68
CA ALA A 103 -0.42 3.62 -11.79
C ALA A 103 -1.36 3.43 -10.60
N GLY A 104 -1.70 2.19 -10.24
CA GLY A 104 -2.56 1.94 -9.09
C GLY A 104 -1.92 2.31 -7.75
N THR A 105 -0.61 2.09 -7.61
CA THR A 105 0.15 2.53 -6.42
C THR A 105 0.11 4.04 -6.24
N VAL A 106 0.32 4.80 -7.31
CA VAL A 106 0.25 6.27 -7.29
C VAL A 106 -1.17 6.73 -6.99
N VAL A 107 -2.19 6.14 -7.62
CA VAL A 107 -3.59 6.48 -7.37
C VAL A 107 -3.97 6.23 -5.90
N ALA A 108 -3.63 5.06 -5.35
CA ALA A 108 -3.89 4.74 -3.95
C ALA A 108 -3.14 5.65 -2.98
N ALA A 109 -1.86 5.95 -3.26
CA ALA A 109 -1.05 6.83 -2.43
C ALA A 109 -1.61 8.26 -2.42
N LEU A 110 -2.00 8.79 -3.58
CA LEU A 110 -2.63 10.12 -3.67
C LEU A 110 -4.00 10.14 -3.00
N ALA A 111 -4.80 9.09 -3.17
CA ALA A 111 -6.11 8.97 -2.51
C ALA A 111 -5.97 8.97 -0.97
N VAL A 112 -5.04 8.20 -0.41
CA VAL A 112 -4.86 8.16 1.05
C VAL A 112 -4.25 9.46 1.58
N ILE A 113 -3.30 10.06 0.85
CA ILE A 113 -2.74 11.37 1.21
C ILE A 113 -3.84 12.42 1.26
N THR A 114 -4.66 12.52 0.21
CA THR A 114 -5.74 13.51 0.16
C THR A 114 -6.77 13.24 1.25
N ALA A 115 -7.19 12.00 1.45
CA ALA A 115 -8.11 11.62 2.52
C ALA A 115 -7.59 12.01 3.91
N LYS A 116 -6.30 11.75 4.21
CA LYS A 116 -5.67 12.14 5.48
C LYS A 116 -5.41 13.64 5.61
N GLN A 117 -5.26 14.38 4.50
CA GLN A 117 -5.06 15.84 4.52
C GLN A 117 -6.33 16.62 4.84
N PHE A 118 -7.48 16.20 4.31
CA PHE A 118 -8.73 16.94 4.46
C PHE A 118 -9.51 16.60 5.72
N ALA A 119 -9.23 15.47 6.36
CA ALA A 119 -9.86 15.09 7.60
C ALA A 119 -8.93 15.44 8.78
N LYS A 120 -9.43 16.21 9.77
CA LYS A 120 -8.66 16.65 10.94
C LYS A 120 -7.78 15.51 11.48
N PRO A 121 -6.48 15.75 11.73
CA PRO A 121 -5.59 14.72 12.26
C PRO A 121 -5.99 14.45 13.71
N THR A 122 -6.72 13.36 13.94
CA THR A 122 -6.80 12.77 15.28
C THR A 122 -5.46 12.08 15.52
N VAL A 123 -4.48 12.84 16.00
CA VAL A 123 -3.26 12.26 16.55
C VAL A 123 -3.66 11.66 17.90
N THR A 124 -4.07 10.40 17.89
CA THR A 124 -4.24 9.65 19.14
C THR A 124 -2.84 9.21 19.55
N THR A 125 -2.22 9.96 20.46
CA THR A 125 -1.02 9.51 21.17
C THR A 125 -1.32 8.14 21.80
N PRO A 126 -0.47 7.12 21.60
CA PRO A 126 -0.67 5.86 22.30
C PRO A 126 -0.60 6.13 23.80
N GLU A 127 -1.68 5.82 24.53
CA GLU A 127 -1.63 5.77 25.99
C GLU A 127 -0.61 4.72 26.39
N THR A 128 0.48 5.17 27.02
CA THR A 128 1.40 4.30 27.75
C THR A 128 0.55 3.45 28.71
N PRO A 129 0.58 2.11 28.64
CA PRO A 129 -0.10 1.28 29.62
C PRO A 129 0.49 1.64 30.98
N ALA A 130 -0.33 2.22 31.86
CA ALA A 130 0.06 2.45 33.24
C ALA A 130 0.47 1.09 33.81
N LEU A 131 1.77 0.93 34.07
CA LEU A 131 2.32 -0.18 34.81
C LEU A 131 1.52 -0.29 36.10
N ALA A 132 0.68 -1.32 36.19
CA ALA A 132 -0.04 -1.67 37.39
C ALA A 132 1.00 -2.10 38.42
N THR A 133 1.43 -1.14 39.24
CA THR A 133 2.10 -1.42 40.52
C THR A 133 1.02 -1.84 41.51
N THR A 134 0.84 -3.16 41.66
CA THR A 134 0.30 -3.81 42.87
C THR A 134 0.97 -5.15 43.05
#